data_AF-A0A7Y8M3M4-F1
#
_entry.id   AF-A0A7Y8M3M4-F1
#
_cell.length_a   1.000
_cell.length_b   1.000
_cell.length_c   1.000
_cell.angle_alpha   90.00
_cell.angle_beta   90.00
_cell.angle_gamma   90.00
#
_symmetry.space_group_name_H-M   'P 1'
#
loop_
_entity.id
_entity.type
_entity.pdbx_description
1 polymer ?
#
loop_
_entity_poly.entity_id
_entity_poly.type
_entity_poly.pdbx_seq_one_letter_code
_entity_poly.pdbx_strand_id
1 'polypeptide(L)'
;HGSASGPTLSIAAALLQPIFEGGRRRALVDVASSHERELVEVYRAAILAALADVEGALAATTRTAVQEEFQAQARDEARRALSLAEIRYREGADDLLVVLDAQRTLFLAQDQLALTRLARLQASVGLYRALGGGWTLPVAAADAKPADAPARP
;
A
#
# COMPACT_ATOMS: atom_id res chain seq x y z
N HIS A 1 -57.96 56.90 -0.96
CA HIS A 1 -56.49 57.04 -1.03
C HIS A 1 -55.89 55.67 -1.31
N GLY A 2 -55.32 55.50 -2.51
CA GLY A 2 -54.20 54.59 -2.80
C GLY A 2 -54.42 53.08 -2.79
N SER A 3 -54.99 52.55 -3.88
CA SER A 3 -54.88 51.15 -4.30
C SER A 3 -53.49 50.86 -4.89
N ALA A 4 -52.73 49.91 -4.33
CA ALA A 4 -51.60 49.25 -5.00
C ALA A 4 -51.14 47.97 -4.27
N SER A 5 -52.03 47.01 -4.04
CA SER A 5 -51.64 45.63 -3.70
C SER A 5 -51.85 44.75 -4.93
N GLY A 6 -51.09 45.03 -5.98
CA GLY A 6 -51.18 44.34 -7.27
C GLY A 6 -50.25 43.11 -7.31
N PRO A 7 -50.62 42.05 -8.07
CA PRO A 7 -49.76 40.89 -8.36
C PRO A 7 -48.40 41.29 -8.96
N THR A 8 -48.27 42.52 -9.47
CA THR A 8 -47.03 43.13 -9.96
C THR A 8 -45.96 43.30 -8.89
N LEU A 9 -46.33 43.57 -7.62
CA LEU A 9 -45.36 43.68 -6.52
C LEU A 9 -44.77 42.31 -6.16
N SER A 10 -45.62 41.27 -6.17
CA SER A 10 -45.19 39.89 -5.90
C SER A 10 -44.33 39.32 -7.03
N ILE A 11 -44.64 39.63 -8.29
CA ILE A 11 -43.83 39.23 -9.46
C ILE A 11 -42.47 39.94 -9.44
N ALA A 12 -42.44 41.24 -9.11
CA ALA A 12 -41.18 41.96 -8.95
C ALA A 12 -40.32 41.38 -7.80
N ALA A 13 -40.92 41.09 -6.64
CA ALA A 13 -40.21 40.46 -5.52
C ALA A 13 -39.66 39.06 -5.88
N ALA A 14 -40.42 38.25 -6.63
CA ALA A 14 -39.99 36.93 -7.10
C ALA A 14 -38.85 36.99 -8.13
N LEU A 15 -38.79 38.06 -8.94
CA LEU A 15 -37.71 38.31 -9.91
C LEU A 15 -36.45 38.88 -9.25
N LEU A 16 -36.59 39.62 -8.14
CA LEU A 16 -35.49 40.17 -7.36
C LEU A 16 -34.86 39.15 -6.40
N GLN A 17 -35.60 38.12 -5.96
CA GLN A 17 -35.05 37.05 -5.09
C GLN A 17 -33.76 36.41 -5.68
N PRO A 18 -33.73 35.96 -6.95
CA PRO A 18 -32.55 35.38 -7.59
C PRO A 18 -31.36 36.35 -7.73
N ILE A 19 -31.62 37.67 -7.74
CA ILE A 19 -30.59 38.72 -7.81
C ILE A 19 -29.86 38.85 -6.46
N PHE A 20 -30.59 38.75 -5.34
CA PHE A 20 -30.03 38.71 -3.99
C PHE A 20 -29.47 37.32 -3.60
N GLU A 21 -30.02 36.22 -4.16
CA GLU A 21 -29.43 34.87 -4.08
C GLU A 21 -28.22 34.66 -5.03
N GLY A 22 -27.83 35.68 -5.79
CA GLY A 22 -26.69 35.63 -6.70
C GLY A 22 -25.37 35.30 -6.01
N GLY A 23 -25.26 35.57 -4.70
CA GLY A 23 -24.14 35.11 -3.86
C GLY A 23 -24.23 33.63 -3.48
N ARG A 24 -25.43 33.11 -3.20
CA ARG A 24 -25.65 31.71 -2.77
C ARG A 24 -25.31 30.71 -3.87
N ARG A 25 -25.71 30.98 -5.12
CA ARG A 25 -25.35 30.08 -6.25
C ARG A 25 -23.85 30.05 -6.51
N ARG A 26 -23.18 31.21 -6.43
CA ARG A 26 -21.71 31.29 -6.53
C ARG A 26 -21.03 30.55 -5.38
N ALA A 27 -21.47 30.79 -4.14
CA ALA A 27 -20.97 30.10 -2.96
C ALA A 27 -21.14 28.57 -3.05
N LEU A 28 -22.26 28.07 -3.61
CA LEU A 28 -22.45 26.63 -3.84
C LEU A 28 -21.48 26.07 -4.90
N VAL A 29 -21.21 26.81 -5.97
CA VAL A 29 -20.18 26.43 -6.97
C VAL A 29 -18.78 26.47 -6.36
N ASP A 30 -18.48 27.46 -5.52
CA ASP A 30 -17.20 27.59 -4.83
C ASP A 30 -16.97 26.45 -3.83
N VAL A 31 -18.02 26.04 -3.09
CA VAL A 31 -17.99 24.86 -2.23
C VAL A 31 -17.78 23.59 -3.05
N ALA A 32 -18.53 23.41 -4.15
CA ALA A 32 -18.40 22.24 -5.02
C ALA A 32 -17.00 22.13 -5.65
N SER A 33 -16.45 23.24 -6.15
CA SER A 33 -15.08 23.27 -6.72
C SER A 33 -14.00 23.07 -5.68
N SER A 34 -14.22 23.53 -4.44
CA SER A 34 -13.29 23.27 -3.34
C SER A 34 -13.30 21.79 -2.93
N HIS A 35 -14.48 21.17 -2.88
CA HIS A 35 -14.62 19.73 -2.63
C HIS A 35 -14.01 18.89 -3.77
N GLU A 36 -14.14 19.31 -5.02
CA GLU A 36 -13.47 18.66 -6.15
C GLU A 36 -11.94 18.69 -5.99
N ARG A 37 -11.36 19.85 -5.65
CA ARG A 37 -9.92 19.97 -5.37
C ARG A 37 -9.49 19.07 -4.22
N GLU A 38 -10.26 19.02 -3.15
CA GLU A 38 -10.02 18.13 -2.01
C GLU A 38 -9.98 16.65 -2.46
N LEU A 39 -10.96 16.20 -3.25
CA LEU A 39 -11.00 14.83 -3.78
C LEU A 39 -9.80 14.50 -4.66
N VAL A 40 -9.33 15.45 -5.47
CA VAL A 40 -8.11 15.28 -6.28
C VAL A 40 -6.88 15.09 -5.40
N GLU A 41 -6.74 15.88 -4.33
CA GLU A 41 -5.61 15.71 -3.40
C GLU A 41 -5.71 14.41 -2.60
N VAL A 42 -6.91 14.00 -2.16
CA VAL A 42 -7.14 12.69 -1.51
C VAL A 42 -6.74 11.55 -2.45
N TYR A 43 -7.13 11.62 -3.72
CA TYR A 43 -6.75 10.63 -4.72
C TYR A 43 -5.23 10.56 -4.93
N ARG A 44 -4.56 11.72 -5.05
CA ARG A 44 -3.09 11.78 -5.14
C ARG A 44 -2.42 11.16 -3.91
N ALA A 45 -2.90 11.49 -2.72
CA ALA A 45 -2.39 10.92 -1.47
C ALA A 45 -2.55 9.40 -1.43
N ALA A 46 -3.69 8.88 -1.89
CA ALA A 46 -3.93 7.43 -1.98
C ALA A 46 -2.96 6.72 -2.93
N ILE A 47 -2.66 7.32 -4.09
CA ILE A 47 -1.65 6.78 -5.03
C ILE A 47 -0.26 6.76 -4.39
N LEU A 48 0.15 7.87 -3.76
CA LEU A 48 1.48 7.96 -3.14
C LEU A 48 1.64 6.96 -1.99
N ALA A 49 0.59 6.79 -1.18
CA ALA A 49 0.57 5.77 -0.13
C ALA A 49 0.70 4.35 -0.71
N ALA A 50 -0.06 4.03 -1.76
CA ALA A 50 0.03 2.74 -2.42
C ALA A 50 1.42 2.48 -3.03
N LEU A 51 2.05 3.49 -3.63
CA LEU A 51 3.40 3.37 -4.17
C LEU A 51 4.42 3.09 -3.05
N ALA A 52 4.33 3.84 -1.94
CA ALA A 52 5.20 3.64 -0.78
C ALA A 52 5.05 2.23 -0.18
N ASP A 53 3.82 1.71 -0.11
CA ASP A 53 3.55 0.34 0.37
C ASP A 53 4.18 -0.73 -0.54
N VAL A 54 4.08 -0.56 -1.87
CA VAL A 54 4.70 -1.46 -2.85
C VAL A 54 6.22 -1.41 -2.76
N GLU A 55 6.81 -0.21 -2.70
CA GLU A 55 8.26 -0.04 -2.54
C GLU A 55 8.76 -0.69 -1.25
N GLY A 56 8.03 -0.49 -0.14
CA GLY A 56 8.33 -1.11 1.14
C GLY A 56 8.30 -2.64 1.07
N ALA A 57 7.28 -3.21 0.42
CA ALA A 57 7.14 -4.65 0.26
C ALA A 57 8.19 -5.26 -0.68
N LEU A 58 8.54 -4.57 -1.76
CA LEU A 58 9.61 -4.98 -2.68
C LEU A 58 10.96 -4.98 -1.96
N ALA A 59 11.25 -3.91 -1.21
CA ALA A 59 12.47 -3.81 -0.43
C ALA A 59 12.56 -4.91 0.64
N ALA A 60 11.46 -5.22 1.32
CA ALA A 60 11.40 -6.34 2.27
C ALA A 60 11.68 -7.69 1.60
N THR A 61 11.10 -7.93 0.42
CA THR A 61 11.28 -9.18 -0.35
C THR A 61 12.74 -9.34 -0.78
N THR A 62 13.35 -8.30 -1.33
CA THR A 62 14.76 -8.34 -1.76
C THR A 62 15.71 -8.52 -0.56
N ARG A 63 15.53 -7.77 0.53
CA ARG A 63 16.39 -7.88 1.71
C ARG A 63 16.30 -9.25 2.37
N THR A 64 15.10 -9.81 2.51
CA THR A 64 14.92 -11.14 3.12
C THR A 64 15.48 -12.25 2.25
N ALA A 65 15.45 -12.13 0.92
CA ALA A 65 16.12 -13.07 0.02
C ALA A 65 17.65 -13.08 0.22
N VAL A 66 18.27 -11.90 0.27
CA VAL A 66 19.72 -11.77 0.54
C VAL A 66 20.07 -12.28 1.93
N GLN A 67 19.25 -11.97 2.94
CA GLN A 67 19.46 -12.47 4.31
C GLN A 67 19.39 -14.00 4.36
N GLU A 68 18.46 -14.63 3.63
CA GLU A 68 18.37 -16.10 3.58
C GLU A 68 19.67 -16.73 3.05
N GLU A 69 20.26 -16.14 2.01
CA GLU A 69 21.52 -16.62 1.44
C GLU A 69 22.65 -16.60 2.49
N PHE A 70 22.83 -15.48 3.19
CA PHE A 70 23.85 -15.37 4.24
C PHE A 70 23.60 -16.32 5.41
N GLN A 71 22.35 -16.52 5.80
CA GLN A 71 22.02 -17.48 6.86
C GLN A 71 22.23 -18.93 6.43
N ALA A 72 22.02 -19.25 5.14
CA ALA A 72 22.33 -20.56 4.59
C ALA A 72 23.85 -20.83 4.62
N GLN A 73 24.66 -19.82 4.23
CA GLN A 73 26.11 -19.88 4.34
C GLN A 73 26.58 -20.06 5.79
N ALA A 74 26.03 -19.29 6.74
CA ALA A 74 26.34 -19.42 8.16
C ALA A 74 26.03 -20.82 8.71
N ARG A 75 24.89 -21.40 8.33
CA ARG A 75 24.53 -22.79 8.68
C ARG A 75 25.53 -23.79 8.12
N ASP A 76 25.98 -23.60 6.89
CA ASP A 76 26.96 -24.50 6.25
C ASP A 76 28.34 -24.39 6.89
N GLU A 77 28.78 -23.20 7.30
CA GLU A 77 30.00 -23.01 8.09
C GLU A 77 29.89 -23.66 9.48
N ALA A 78 28.78 -23.48 10.18
CA ALA A 78 28.56 -24.13 11.47
C ALA A 78 28.59 -25.66 11.36
N ARG A 79 28.08 -26.21 10.24
CA ARG A 79 28.17 -27.66 9.97
C ARG A 79 29.62 -28.10 9.76
N ARG A 80 30.42 -27.33 9.02
CA ARG A 80 31.86 -27.61 8.86
C ARG A 80 32.60 -27.58 10.19
N ALA A 81 32.31 -26.57 11.02
CA ALA A 81 32.90 -26.44 12.36
C ALA A 81 32.57 -27.66 13.24
N LEU A 82 31.31 -28.12 13.23
CA LEU A 82 30.91 -29.34 13.93
C LEU A 82 31.68 -30.56 13.43
N SER A 83 31.76 -30.76 12.11
CA SER A 83 32.51 -31.90 11.54
C SER A 83 33.98 -31.90 11.96
N LEU A 84 34.62 -30.73 12.04
CA LEU A 84 36.00 -30.60 12.50
C LEU A 84 36.13 -30.90 14.01
N ALA A 85 35.21 -30.39 14.83
CA ALA A 85 35.18 -30.69 16.27
C ALA A 85 35.02 -32.19 16.53
N GLU A 86 34.16 -32.89 15.77
CA GLU A 86 33.98 -34.34 15.87
C GLU A 86 35.21 -35.14 15.44
N ILE A 87 36.00 -34.64 14.49
CA ILE A 87 37.29 -35.25 14.11
C ILE A 87 38.29 -35.08 15.27
N ARG A 88 38.50 -33.86 15.76
CA ARG A 88 39.46 -33.58 16.84
C ARG A 88 39.12 -34.30 18.14
N TYR A 89 37.84 -34.38 18.49
CA TYR A 89 37.39 -35.17 19.64
C TYR A 89 37.73 -36.66 19.49
N ARG A 90 37.48 -37.26 18.32
CA ARG A 90 37.81 -38.67 18.06
C ARG A 90 39.32 -38.93 18.06
N GLU A 91 40.11 -37.95 17.65
CA GLU A 91 41.58 -38.00 17.70
C GLU A 91 42.13 -37.71 19.12
N GLY A 92 41.27 -37.35 20.07
CA GLY A 92 41.66 -37.01 21.45
C GLY A 92 42.34 -35.64 21.58
N ALA A 93 42.23 -34.79 20.57
CA ALA A 93 42.84 -33.46 20.54
C ALA A 93 42.00 -32.38 21.25
N ASP A 94 40.67 -32.57 21.33
CA ASP A 94 39.72 -31.65 21.98
C ASP A 94 38.73 -32.43 22.87
N ASP A 95 38.11 -31.74 23.84
CA ASP A 95 37.10 -32.31 24.75
C ASP A 95 35.69 -32.40 24.12
N LEU A 96 34.84 -33.30 24.65
CA LEU A 96 33.44 -33.45 24.22
C LEU A 96 32.63 -32.14 24.30
N LEU A 97 32.97 -31.25 25.23
CA LEU A 97 32.32 -29.94 25.36
C LEU A 97 32.45 -29.10 24.09
N VAL A 98 33.56 -29.21 23.36
CA VAL A 98 33.77 -28.50 22.09
C VAL A 98 32.80 -28.99 21.02
N VAL A 99 32.53 -30.29 20.98
CA VAL A 99 31.53 -30.89 20.07
C VAL A 99 30.13 -30.38 20.41
N LEU A 100 29.76 -30.39 21.69
CA LEU A 100 28.44 -29.94 22.14
C LEU A 100 28.20 -28.45 21.85
N ASP A 101 29.23 -27.61 22.00
CA ASP A 101 29.14 -26.19 21.65
C ASP A 101 29.00 -25.98 20.13
N ALA A 102 29.74 -26.74 19.32
CA ALA A 102 29.59 -26.72 17.87
C ALA A 102 28.19 -27.22 17.41
N GLN A 103 27.64 -28.24 18.06
CA GLN A 103 26.27 -28.71 17.82
C GLN A 103 25.24 -27.64 18.16
N ARG A 104 25.39 -26.97 19.30
CA ARG A 104 24.54 -25.84 19.69
C ARG A 104 24.61 -24.70 18.68
N THR A 105 25.80 -24.36 18.22
CA THR A 105 26.01 -23.32 17.20
C THR A 105 25.33 -23.67 15.88
N LEU A 106 25.47 -24.92 15.41
CA LEU A 106 24.76 -25.40 14.21
C LEU A 106 23.24 -25.34 14.38
N PHE A 107 22.72 -25.74 15.54
CA PHE A 107 21.29 -25.69 15.83
C PHE A 107 20.75 -24.25 15.76
N LEU A 108 21.43 -23.30 16.40
CA LEU A 108 21.05 -21.88 16.36
C LEU A 108 21.08 -21.32 14.93
N ALA A 109 22.09 -21.70 14.13
CA ALA A 109 22.16 -21.29 12.73
C ALA A 109 21.02 -21.87 11.88
N GLN A 110 20.62 -23.11 12.14
CA GLN A 110 19.46 -23.75 11.48
C GLN A 110 18.15 -23.05 11.85
N ASP A 111 17.95 -22.73 13.13
CA ASP A 111 16.76 -22.01 13.61
C ASP A 111 16.67 -20.61 12.98
N GLN A 112 17.78 -19.87 12.97
CA GLN A 112 17.82 -18.54 12.37
C GLN A 112 17.55 -18.56 10.86
N LEU A 113 18.02 -19.59 10.14
CA LEU A 113 17.70 -19.77 8.73
C LEU A 113 16.20 -20.06 8.53
N ALA A 114 15.58 -20.87 9.39
CA ALA A 114 14.15 -21.16 9.33
C ALA A 114 13.30 -19.91 9.57
N LEU A 115 13.63 -19.09 10.58
CA LEU A 115 12.97 -17.80 10.84
C LEU A 115 13.14 -16.83 9.65
N THR A 116 14.32 -16.81 9.03
CA THR A 116 14.59 -15.96 7.87
C THR A 116 13.77 -16.38 6.65
N ARG A 117 13.62 -17.69 6.43
CA ARG A 117 12.73 -18.24 5.38
C ARG A 117 11.28 -17.87 5.60
N LEU A 118 10.80 -17.96 6.84
CA LEU A 118 9.46 -17.51 7.20
C LEU A 118 9.28 -16.02 6.87
N ALA A 119 10.25 -15.17 7.25
CA ALA A 119 10.21 -13.75 6.94
C ALA A 119 10.18 -13.48 5.42
N ARG A 120 10.93 -14.23 4.62
CA ARG A 120 10.90 -14.13 3.15
C ARG A 120 9.54 -14.48 2.56
N LEU A 121 8.91 -15.53 3.06
CA LEU A 121 7.56 -15.92 2.63
C LEU A 121 6.53 -14.84 3.01
N GLN A 122 6.60 -14.31 4.23
CA GLN A 122 5.75 -13.21 4.66
C GLN A 122 5.95 -11.94 3.82
N ALA A 123 7.19 -11.60 3.48
CA ALA A 123 7.50 -10.47 2.60
C ALA A 123 6.90 -10.67 1.19
N SER A 124 6.97 -11.89 0.66
CA SER A 124 6.40 -12.25 -0.64
C SER A 124 4.87 -12.11 -0.65
N VAL A 125 4.19 -12.56 0.42
CA VAL A 125 2.73 -12.36 0.60
C VAL A 125 2.40 -10.88 0.78
N GLY A 126 3.22 -10.14 1.50
CA GLY A 126 3.09 -8.68 1.66
C GLY A 126 3.16 -7.95 0.34
N LEU A 127 4.12 -8.32 -0.53
CA LEU A 127 4.25 -7.76 -1.87
C LEU A 127 3.04 -8.10 -2.75
N TYR A 128 2.56 -9.34 -2.71
CA TYR A 128 1.33 -9.72 -3.42
C TYR A 128 0.13 -8.84 -3.00
N ARG A 129 -0.02 -8.60 -1.69
CA ARG A 129 -1.07 -7.73 -1.17
C ARG A 129 -0.89 -6.27 -1.59
N ALA A 130 0.32 -5.73 -1.52
CA ALA A 130 0.61 -4.34 -1.90
C ALA A 130 0.34 -4.08 -3.39
N LEU A 131 0.57 -5.07 -4.24
CA LEU A 131 0.25 -5.03 -5.68
C LEU A 131 -1.25 -5.19 -5.98
N GLY A 132 -2.11 -5.25 -4.96
CA GLY A 132 -3.56 -5.34 -5.11
C GLY A 132 -4.14 -6.75 -4.94
N GLY A 133 -3.33 -7.75 -4.59
CA GLY A 133 -3.81 -9.06 -4.10
C GLY A 133 -4.76 -9.82 -5.03
N GLY A 134 -4.69 -9.58 -6.35
CA GLY A 134 -5.57 -10.18 -7.33
C GLY A 134 -6.85 -9.39 -7.65
N TRP A 135 -6.97 -8.14 -7.18
CA TRP A 135 -8.10 -7.27 -7.52
C TRP A 135 -8.13 -6.93 -9.00
N THR A 136 -9.08 -7.49 -9.74
CA THR A 136 -9.43 -7.04 -11.08
C THR A 136 -10.45 -5.93 -10.96
N LEU A 137 -10.12 -4.72 -11.43
CA LEU A 137 -11.14 -3.71 -11.66
C LEU A 137 -12.17 -4.30 -12.63
N PRO A 138 -13.48 -4.26 -12.33
CA PRO A 138 -14.47 -4.43 -13.37
C PRO A 138 -14.12 -3.38 -14.41
N VAL A 139 -13.68 -3.79 -15.60
CA VAL A 139 -13.71 -2.92 -16.76
C VAL A 139 -15.18 -2.52 -16.86
N ALA A 140 -15.50 -1.33 -16.39
CA ALA A 140 -16.72 -0.66 -16.76
C ALA A 140 -16.65 -0.65 -18.28
N ALA A 141 -17.55 -1.43 -18.88
CA ALA A 141 -17.58 -1.76 -20.29
C ALA A 141 -17.15 -0.54 -21.12
N ALA A 142 -16.20 -0.76 -22.02
CA ALA A 142 -15.80 0.17 -23.08
C ALA A 142 -16.94 0.46 -24.08
N ASP A 143 -18.19 0.39 -23.66
CA ASP A 143 -19.41 0.56 -24.44
C ASP A 143 -20.30 1.68 -23.87
N ALA A 144 -19.72 2.74 -23.32
CA ALA A 144 -20.40 4.02 -23.29
C ALA A 144 -20.40 4.59 -24.71
N LYS A 145 -21.38 4.13 -25.51
CA LYS A 145 -21.79 4.69 -26.81
C LYS A 145 -21.61 6.21 -26.80
N PRO A 146 -20.98 6.83 -27.83
CA PRO A 146 -20.87 8.28 -27.89
C PRO A 146 -22.28 8.86 -27.81
N ALA A 147 -22.53 9.61 -26.74
CA ALA A 147 -23.75 10.36 -26.57
C ALA A 147 -23.83 11.34 -27.75
N ASP A 148 -24.82 11.12 -28.59
CA ASP A 148 -25.24 11.99 -29.68
C ASP A 148 -25.44 13.39 -29.09
N ALA A 149 -24.50 14.30 -29.34
CA ALA A 149 -24.60 15.68 -28.90
C ALA A 149 -25.43 16.45 -29.96
N PRO A 150 -26.57 17.06 -29.59
CA PRO A 150 -27.42 17.75 -30.56
C PRO A 150 -26.71 18.96 -31.17
N ALA A 151 -26.83 19.09 -32.49
CA ALA A 151 -26.43 20.26 -33.25
C ALA A 151 -27.08 21.53 -32.65
N ARG A 152 -26.25 22.55 -32.39
CA ARG A 152 -26.74 23.89 -32.05
C ARG A 152 -27.08 24.65 -33.35
N PRO A 153 -28.17 25.44 -33.39
CA PRO A 153 -28.44 26.38 -34.47
C PRO A 153 -27.45 27.54 -34.48
#